data_AF-A0A923RP04-F1
#
_entry.id   AF-A0A923RP04-F1
#
_cell.length_a   1.000
_cell.length_b   1.000
_cell.length_c   1.000
_cell.angle_alpha   90.00
_cell.angle_beta   90.00
_cell.angle_gamma   90.00
#
_symmetry.space_group_name_H-M   'P 1'
#
loop_
_entity.id
_entity.type
_entity.pdbx_description
1 polymer ?
#
loop_
_entity_poly.entity_id
_entity_poly.type
_entity_poly.pdbx_seq_one_letter_code
_entity_poly.pdbx_strand_id
1 'polypeptide(L)' 'MQKRLEIGSHVFIIESNRVITEVIVTADRGDFCVLRFPSGGAIQLRKSRVFASKEDAEIQIPKKEPVQSGFHRPPYYYDH' A
#
# COMPACT_ATOMS: atom_id res chain seq x y z
N MET A 1 -4.84 17.58 10.75
CA MET A 1 -4.28 18.38 9.64
C MET A 1 -4.03 17.44 8.47
N GLN A 2 -4.78 17.56 7.37
CA GLN A 2 -4.54 16.76 6.17
C GLN A 2 -3.31 17.36 5.46
N LYS A 3 -2.25 16.57 5.29
CA LYS A 3 -1.05 16.96 4.52
C LYS A 3 -1.52 17.25 3.10
N ARG A 4 -1.49 18.52 2.66
CA ARG A 4 -1.74 18.86 1.25
C ARG A 4 -0.62 18.25 0.43
N LEU A 5 -0.98 17.33 -0.46
CA LEU A 5 -0.05 16.80 -1.44
C LEU A 5 0.15 17.88 -2.51
N GLU A 6 1.36 18.40 -2.63
CA GLU A 6 1.68 19.34 -3.69
C GLU A 6 1.93 18.60 -5.01
N ILE A 7 1.48 19.20 -6.11
CA ILE A 7 1.68 18.64 -7.44
C ILE A 7 3.17 18.74 -7.78
N GLY A 8 3.75 17.64 -8.22
CA GLY A 8 5.19 17.51 -8.47
C GLY A 8 5.98 16.92 -7.30
N SER A 9 5.36 16.73 -6.12
CA SER A 9 6.04 16.10 -4.99
C SER A 9 6.18 14.59 -5.17
N HIS A 10 7.28 14.07 -4.64
CA HIS A 10 7.54 12.64 -4.49
C HIS A 10 6.77 12.10 -3.29
N VAL A 11 6.04 11.02 -3.51
CA VAL A 11 5.21 10.34 -2.51
C VAL A 11 5.37 8.83 -2.64
N PHE A 12 4.96 8.11 -1.60
CA PHE A 12 5.07 6.66 -1.55
C PHE A 12 3.67 6.04 -1.58
N ILE A 13 3.54 4.92 -2.29
CA ILE A 13 2.33 4.10 -2.30
C ILE A 13 2.70 2.65 -2.00
N ILE A 14 1.72 1.88 -1.53
CA ILE A 14 1.89 0.44 -1.31
C ILE A 14 1.24 -0.31 -2.46
N GLU A 15 2.06 -0.93 -3.29
CA GLU A 15 1.64 -1.81 -4.37
C GLU A 15 1.41 -3.23 -3.85
N SER A 16 0.26 -3.82 -4.18
CA SER A 16 -0.13 -5.19 -3.79
C SER A 16 -0.04 -5.48 -2.29
N ASN A 17 -0.14 -4.45 -1.43
CA ASN A 17 0.07 -4.53 0.03
C ASN A 17 1.43 -5.11 0.45
N ARG A 18 2.47 -5.04 -0.41
CA ARG A 18 3.77 -5.67 -0.17
C ARG A 18 4.97 -4.81 -0.54
N VAL A 19 4.86 -4.03 -1.61
CA VAL A 19 5.98 -3.27 -2.16
C VAL A 19 5.69 -1.79 -1.98
N ILE A 20 6.68 -1.04 -1.50
CA ILE A 20 6.57 0.42 -1.43
C ILE A 20 7.22 1.00 -2.67
N THR A 21 6.43 1.75 -3.43
CA THR A 21 6.83 2.33 -4.70
C THR A 21 6.78 3.85 -4.60
N GLU A 22 7.84 4.52 -5.03
CA GLU A 22 7.91 5.97 -5.13
C GLU A 22 7.24 6.45 -6.42
N VAL A 23 6.38 7.45 -6.30
CA VAL A 23 5.60 8.02 -7.41
C VAL A 23 5.47 9.54 -7.26
N ILE A 24 5.13 10.22 -8.35
CA ILE A 24 5.01 11.69 -8.39
C ILE A 24 3.55 12.10 -8.47
N VAL A 25 3.12 13.03 -7.64
CA VAL A 25 1.76 13.60 -7.69
C VAL A 25 1.61 14.46 -8.94
N THR A 26 0.67 14.12 -9.81
CA THR A 26 0.43 14.85 -11.08
C THR A 26 -0.84 15.69 -11.04
N ALA A 27 -1.86 15.27 -10.27
CA ALA A 27 -3.06 16.06 -10.06
C ALA A 27 -3.70 15.76 -8.71
N ASP A 28 -4.32 16.78 -8.12
CA ASP A 28 -5.16 16.66 -6.93
C ASP A 28 -6.62 16.85 -7.33
N ARG A 29 -7.50 15.91 -6.94
CA ARG A 29 -8.93 15.93 -7.25
C ARG A 29 -9.75 15.54 -6.02
N GLY A 30 -9.88 16.49 -5.08
CA GLY A 30 -10.71 16.30 -3.89
C GLY A 30 -10.13 15.19 -2.99
N ASP A 31 -10.80 14.03 -2.92
CA ASP A 31 -10.33 12.88 -2.12
C ASP A 31 -9.34 11.96 -2.86
N PHE A 32 -9.19 12.17 -4.16
CA PHE A 32 -8.33 11.39 -5.02
C PHE A 32 -7.14 12.20 -5.51
N CYS A 33 -6.03 11.54 -5.76
CA CYS A 33 -4.88 12.09 -6.45
C CYS A 33 -4.48 11.19 -7.61
N VAL A 34 -3.97 11.81 -8.67
CA VAL A 34 -3.37 11.10 -9.81
C VAL A 34 -1.87 11.09 -9.59
N LEU A 35 -1.29 9.90 -9.66
CA LEU A 35 0.11 9.62 -9.40
C LEU A 35 0.73 9.04 -10.66
N ARG A 36 1.95 9.46 -10.97
CA ARG A 36 2.70 8.98 -12.12
C ARG A 36 3.87 8.13 -11.65
N PHE A 37 4.01 6.95 -12.26
CA PHE A 37 5.15 6.08 -11.98
C PHE A 37 6.39 6.55 -12.72
N PRO A 38 7.60 6.34 -12.17
CA PRO A 38 8.85 6.62 -12.87
C PRO A 38 9.02 5.78 -14.14
N SER A 39 8.50 4.55 -14.15
CA SER A 39 8.48 3.66 -15.33
C SER A 39 7.48 4.07 -16.42
N GLY A 40 6.66 5.09 -16.17
CA GLY A 40 5.56 5.50 -17.04
C GLY A 40 4.21 4.92 -16.60
N GLY A 41 3.13 5.45 -17.17
CA GLY A 41 1.78 5.19 -16.70
C GLY A 41 1.38 6.03 -15.47
N ALA A 42 0.08 6.10 -15.23
CA ALA A 42 -0.48 6.84 -14.12
C ALA A 42 -1.62 6.07 -13.46
N ILE A 43 -1.79 6.25 -12.17
CA ILE A 43 -2.85 5.65 -11.38
C ILE A 43 -3.57 6.73 -10.57
N GLN A 44 -4.87 6.56 -10.39
CA GLN A 44 -5.64 7.39 -9.48
C GLN A 44 -5.88 6.61 -8.18
N LEU A 45 -5.52 7.21 -7.05
CA LEU A 45 -5.69 6.62 -5.73
C LEU A 45 -6.36 7.60 -4.77
N ARG A 46 -6.93 7.06 -3.68
CA ARG A 46 -7.39 7.88 -2.55
C ARG A 46 -6.19 8.43 -1.80
N LYS A 47 -6.31 9.66 -1.30
CA LYS A 47 -5.30 10.30 -0.46
C LYS A 47 -4.89 9.47 0.75
N SER A 48 -5.80 8.67 1.30
CA SER A 48 -5.53 7.77 2.43
C SER A 48 -4.56 6.63 2.13
N ARG A 49 -4.27 6.36 0.85
CA ARG A 49 -3.33 5.32 0.40
C ARG A 49 -2.01 5.91 -0.11
N VAL A 50 -1.80 7.21 0.07
CA VAL A 50 -0.60 7.93 -0.34
C VAL A 50 0.13 8.42 0.89
N PHE A 51 1.40 8.08 0.97
CA PHE A 51 2.25 8.32 2.13
C PHE A 51 3.33 9.33 1.78
N ALA A 52 3.62 10.22 2.73
CA ALA A 52 4.65 11.23 2.56
C ALA A 52 6.07 10.66 2.79
N SER A 53 6.19 9.61 3.61
CA SER A 53 7.44 8.89 3.84
C SER A 53 7.27 7.40 3.61
N LYS A 54 8.39 6.73 3.35
CA LYS A 54 8.46 5.27 3.28
C LYS A 54 8.17 4.64 4.64
N GLU A 55 8.63 5.22 5.74
CA GLU A 55 8.40 4.66 7.08
C GLU A 55 6.90 4.60 7.41
N ASP A 56 6.15 5.65 7.08
CA ASP A 56 4.69 5.69 7.26
C ASP A 56 4.00 4.54 6.49
N ALA A 57 4.46 4.26 5.28
CA ALA A 57 3.94 3.18 4.46
C ALA A 57 4.28 1.79 5.05
N GLU A 58 5.48 1.60 5.60
CA GLU A 58 5.90 0.32 6.20
C GLU A 58 5.05 -0.06 7.42
N ILE A 59 4.62 0.92 8.22
CA ILE A 59 3.72 0.70 9.37
C ILE A 59 2.37 0.14 8.90
N GLN A 60 1.92 0.56 7.71
CA GLN A 60 0.62 0.19 7.16
C GLN A 60 0.62 -1.16 6.45
N ILE A 61 1.79 -1.69 6.08
CA ILE A 61 1.90 -3.02 5.50
C ILE A 61 1.54 -4.03 6.60
N PRO A 62 0.50 -4.87 6.40
CA PRO A 62 0.18 -5.91 7.37
C PRO A 62 1.37 -6.85 7.49
N LYS A 63 2.05 -6.82 8.64
CA LYS A 63 3.03 -7.83 8.99
C LYS A 63 2.27 -9.14 9.06
N LYS A 64 2.52 -10.01 8.09
CA LYS A 64 1.98 -11.37 8.11
C LYS A 64 2.54 -11.99 9.38
N GLU A 65 1.70 -12.16 10.40
CA GLU A 65 2.08 -13.03 11.50
C GLU A 65 2.45 -14.37 10.88
N PRO A 66 3.58 -14.98 11.26
CA PRO A 66 3.83 -16.35 10.85
C PRO A 66 2.62 -17.11 11.36
N VAL A 67 1.78 -17.59 10.42
CA VAL A 67 0.72 -18.51 10.75
C VAL A 67 1.46 -19.66 11.40
N GLN A 68 1.43 -19.72 12.74
CA GLN A 68 1.85 -20.91 13.45
C GLN A 68 0.98 -21.98 12.82
N SER A 69 1.59 -22.85 12.03
CA SER A 69 0.92 -23.98 11.40
C SER A 69 0.51 -24.92 12.53
N GLY A 70 -0.55 -24.53 13.24
CA GLY A 70 -1.26 -25.39 14.16
C GLY A 70 -1.85 -26.48 13.29
N PHE A 71 -1.22 -27.65 13.35
CA PHE A 71 -1.71 -28.93 12.87
C PHE A 71 -2.67 -28.86 11.67
N HIS A 72 -2.11 -29.04 10.47
CA HIS A 72 -2.92 -29.36 9.30
C HIS A 72 -3.57 -30.73 9.56
N ARG A 73 -4.77 -30.75 10.15
CA ARG A 73 -5.58 -31.96 10.22
C ARG A 73 -5.95 -32.28 8.77
N PRO A 74 -5.44 -33.39 8.17
CA PRO A 74 -5.85 -33.75 6.84
C PRO A 74 -7.38 -33.99 6.83
N PRO A 75 -8.07 -33.72 5.72
CA PRO A 75 -9.54 -33.81 5.64
C PRO A 75 -10.14 -35.18 6.02
N TYR A 76 -9.30 -36.21 6.18
CA TYR A 76 -9.68 -37.57 6.53
C TYR A 76 -9.18 -38.02 7.92
N TYR A 77 -8.78 -37.10 8.80
CA TYR A 77 -8.46 -37.44 10.18
C TYR A 77 -9.76 -37.65 10.98
N TYR A 78 -10.20 -38.91 11.09
CA TYR A 78 -11.30 -39.33 11.97
C TYR A 78 -10.69 -39.87 13.28
N ASP A 79 -11.19 -39.41 14.43
CA ASP A 79 -10.83 -39.96 15.74
C ASP A 79 -11.41 -41.38 15.87
N HIS A 80 -10.56 -42.37 16.17
CA HIS A 80 -10.92 -43.77 16.41
C HIS A 80 -11.03 -44.08 17.90
#